data_AF-A0AAW5SI48-F1
#
_entry.id   AF-A0AAW5SI48-F1
#
_cell.length_a   1.000
_cell.length_b   1.000
_cell.length_c   1.000
_cell.angle_alpha   90.00
_cell.angle_beta   90.00
_cell.angle_gamma   90.00
#
_symmetry.space_group_name_H-M   'P 1'
#
loop_
_entity.id
_entity.type
_entity.pdbx_description
1 polymer ?
#
loop_
_entity_poly.entity_id
_entity_poly.type
_entity_poly.pdbx_seq_one_letter_code
_entity_poly.pdbx_strand_id
1 'polypeptide(L)'
;MAMTVPDEVTVLARAHELFAGSPGVARSGGPAVDAQQVLRDGQPLSGAAFERYRQRAAQAHFDLRSGGATDAQLLSILRGAVDDHAAARHQTRVILDAARADSAPAADTPMGQRELMRRRIARLRAQSRTVSGARARALRRLLLLRALAYQRRRGAGARGPLNTTAAGRADEKGLQHYTKLMNRAVSAAFPQIREIGGWREDRLHWHPDGLALDIMIPNYDTPAGRDLGNRIVEFLIRNRGPLGLDHMMWRQRQINANGTSSLMGDRGSDTENHFDHIHVVSIGGGY
;
A
#
# COMPACT_ATOMS: atom_id res chain seq x y z
N MET A 1 0.86 -50.54 -16.81
CA MET A 1 0.23 -49.50 -17.66
C MET A 1 1.33 -48.63 -18.24
N ALA A 2 1.60 -48.75 -19.53
CA ALA A 2 2.61 -47.90 -20.20
C ALA A 2 2.01 -46.48 -20.35
N MET A 3 2.61 -45.50 -19.67
CA MET A 3 2.28 -44.09 -19.90
C MET A 3 2.80 -43.71 -21.29
N THR A 4 1.91 -43.63 -22.28
CA THR A 4 2.21 -43.05 -23.60
C THR A 4 2.62 -41.59 -23.41
N VAL A 5 3.87 -41.27 -23.77
CA VAL A 5 4.38 -39.89 -23.77
C VAL A 5 3.51 -39.08 -24.74
N PRO A 6 2.88 -37.96 -24.30
CA PRO A 6 2.06 -37.14 -25.18
C PRO A 6 2.89 -36.60 -26.35
N ASP A 7 2.31 -36.54 -27.54
CA ASP A 7 2.96 -35.94 -28.70
C ASP A 7 3.19 -34.42 -28.48
N GLU A 8 4.18 -33.87 -29.19
CA GLU A 8 4.59 -32.45 -29.05
C GLU A 8 3.41 -31.49 -29.23
N VAL A 9 2.57 -31.71 -30.24
CA VAL A 9 1.46 -30.81 -30.59
C VAL A 9 0.43 -30.80 -29.47
N THR A 10 0.13 -31.95 -28.86
CA THR A 10 -0.74 -32.04 -27.68
C THR A 10 -0.20 -31.24 -26.49
N VAL A 11 1.11 -31.31 -26.21
CA VAL A 11 1.74 -30.54 -25.12
C VAL A 11 1.65 -29.03 -25.39
N LEU A 12 1.97 -28.62 -26.63
CA LEU A 12 1.91 -27.21 -27.03
C LEU A 12 0.48 -26.66 -27.01
N ALA A 13 -0.50 -27.46 -27.41
CA ALA A 13 -1.92 -27.11 -27.38
C ALA A 13 -2.42 -26.88 -25.96
N ARG A 14 -2.14 -27.80 -25.02
CA ARG A 14 -2.47 -27.64 -23.60
C ARG A 14 -1.85 -26.38 -23.00
N ALA A 15 -0.61 -26.07 -23.36
CA ALA A 15 0.06 -24.85 -22.91
C ALA A 15 -0.61 -23.57 -23.47
N HIS A 16 -1.16 -23.62 -24.69
CA HIS A 16 -1.93 -22.52 -25.25
C HIS A 16 -3.31 -22.36 -24.59
N GLU A 17 -3.97 -23.46 -24.25
CA GLU A 17 -5.27 -23.47 -23.58
C GLU A 17 -5.27 -22.77 -22.21
N LEU A 18 -4.13 -22.71 -21.52
CA LEU A 18 -3.94 -21.91 -20.31
C LEU A 18 -4.30 -20.42 -20.52
N PHE A 19 -4.30 -19.94 -21.76
CA PHE A 19 -4.60 -18.57 -22.16
C PHE A 19 -5.88 -18.44 -23.00
N ALA A 20 -6.77 -19.44 -22.96
CA ALA A 20 -8.00 -19.45 -23.77
C ALA A 20 -9.08 -18.46 -23.29
N GLY A 21 -9.03 -18.01 -22.03
CA GLY A 21 -9.96 -17.01 -21.49
C GLY A 21 -9.71 -15.58 -21.99
N SER A 22 -10.68 -14.69 -21.79
CA SER A 22 -10.53 -13.24 -21.99
C SER A 22 -10.65 -12.54 -20.64
N PRO A 23 -9.54 -12.09 -20.01
CA PRO A 23 -9.62 -11.32 -18.78
C PRO A 23 -10.25 -9.95 -19.08
N GLY A 24 -11.51 -9.78 -18.68
CA GLY A 24 -12.21 -8.49 -18.80
C GLY A 24 -11.82 -7.54 -17.67
N VAL A 25 -11.45 -6.31 -17.99
CA VAL A 25 -11.40 -5.21 -17.01
C VAL A 25 -12.74 -4.50 -17.09
N ALA A 26 -13.56 -4.61 -16.04
CA ALA A 26 -14.80 -3.86 -15.96
C ALA A 26 -14.50 -2.36 -16.06
N ARG A 27 -15.17 -1.66 -16.97
CA ARG A 27 -15.12 -0.20 -17.07
C ARG A 27 -15.85 0.41 -15.88
N SER A 28 -15.14 0.60 -14.76
CA SER A 28 -15.62 1.44 -13.67
C SER A 28 -15.26 2.90 -13.99
N GLY A 29 -16.16 3.58 -14.70
CA GLY A 29 -16.11 5.03 -14.91
C GLY A 29 -17.44 5.62 -14.46
N GLY A 30 -17.57 5.90 -13.16
CA GLY A 30 -18.60 6.81 -12.67
C GLY A 30 -18.16 8.24 -12.98
N PRO A 31 -19.08 9.15 -13.34
CA PRO A 31 -18.72 10.53 -13.67
C PRO A 31 -18.00 11.16 -12.48
N ALA A 32 -16.90 11.85 -12.75
CA ALA A 32 -16.31 12.76 -11.78
C ALA A 32 -17.41 13.80 -11.47
N VAL A 33 -17.97 13.72 -10.27
CA VAL A 33 -18.97 14.70 -9.83
C VAL A 33 -18.27 16.05 -9.80
N ASP A 34 -18.68 16.95 -10.68
CA ASP A 34 -18.14 18.30 -10.72
C ASP A 34 -18.66 19.06 -9.49
N ALA A 35 -17.87 18.98 -8.41
CA ALA A 35 -18.16 19.62 -7.14
C ALA A 35 -18.32 21.15 -7.25
N GLN A 36 -17.88 21.76 -8.36
CA GLN A 36 -18.06 23.20 -8.60
C GLN A 36 -19.51 23.59 -8.91
N GLN A 37 -20.34 22.66 -9.40
CA GLN A 37 -21.70 22.97 -9.81
C GLN A 37 -22.69 23.00 -8.64
N VAL A 38 -22.43 22.25 -7.57
CA VAL A 38 -23.28 22.18 -6.35
C VAL A 38 -23.09 23.40 -5.43
N LEU A 39 -22.03 24.19 -5.65
CA LEU A 39 -21.63 25.32 -4.79
C LEU A 39 -22.40 26.64 -5.03
N ARG A 40 -23.25 26.73 -6.07
CA ARG A 40 -23.82 28.01 -6.51
C ARG A 40 -25.11 28.44 -5.78
N ASP A 41 -25.78 27.56 -5.03
CA ASP A 41 -27.15 27.81 -4.53
C ASP A 41 -27.25 27.99 -2.99
N GLY A 42 -26.14 28.18 -2.28
CA GLY A 42 -26.11 28.27 -0.81
C GLY A 42 -25.86 29.68 -0.25
N GLN A 43 -26.62 30.05 0.80
CA GLN A 43 -26.41 31.28 1.60
C GLN A 43 -24.97 31.41 2.13
N PRO A 44 -24.40 32.63 2.24
CA PRO A 44 -23.01 32.82 2.64
C PRO A 44 -22.79 32.44 4.11
N LEU A 45 -22.06 31.34 4.34
CA LEU A 45 -21.57 30.96 5.66
C LEU A 45 -20.46 31.94 6.10
N SER A 46 -20.48 32.39 7.36
CA SER A 46 -19.43 33.24 7.95
C SER A 46 -18.88 32.65 9.26
N GLY A 47 -17.72 33.15 9.71
CA GLY A 47 -17.07 32.74 10.97
C GLY A 47 -16.63 31.27 11.01
N ALA A 48 -16.64 30.66 12.20
CA ALA A 48 -16.16 29.28 12.42
C ALA A 48 -16.91 28.21 11.59
N ALA A 49 -18.15 28.48 11.17
CA ALA A 49 -18.89 27.58 10.29
C ALA A 49 -18.33 27.57 8.86
N PHE A 50 -17.91 28.72 8.35
CA PHE A 50 -17.25 28.85 7.05
C PHE A 50 -15.87 28.18 7.03
N GLU A 51 -15.09 28.28 8.11
CA GLU A 51 -13.80 27.58 8.20
C GLU A 51 -13.95 26.06 8.24
N ARG A 52 -14.90 25.55 9.03
CA ARG A 52 -15.23 24.11 9.05
C ARG A 52 -15.68 23.62 7.68
N TYR A 53 -16.49 24.41 6.97
CA TYR A 53 -16.91 24.10 5.61
C TYR A 53 -15.72 24.04 4.64
N ARG A 54 -14.86 25.06 4.67
CA ARG A 54 -13.66 25.15 3.82
C ARG A 54 -12.70 23.99 4.06
N GLN A 55 -12.49 23.62 5.32
CA GLN A 55 -11.67 22.46 5.71
C GLN A 55 -12.28 21.14 5.22
N ARG A 56 -13.60 20.93 5.38
CA ARG A 56 -14.29 19.75 4.85
C ARG A 56 -14.23 19.67 3.32
N ALA A 57 -14.41 20.78 2.61
CA ALA A 57 -14.32 20.83 1.16
C ALA A 57 -12.89 20.53 0.66
N ALA A 58 -11.86 21.11 1.30
CA ALA A 58 -10.46 20.82 0.98
C ALA A 58 -10.10 19.35 1.23
N GLN A 59 -10.58 18.77 2.35
CA GLN A 59 -10.42 17.36 2.67
C GLN A 59 -11.12 16.47 1.63
N ALA A 60 -12.37 16.80 1.26
CA ALA A 60 -13.12 16.07 0.23
C ALA A 60 -12.41 16.12 -1.14
N HIS A 61 -11.86 17.27 -1.54
CA HIS A 61 -11.07 17.39 -2.78
C HIS A 61 -9.78 16.55 -2.74
N PHE A 62 -9.08 16.54 -1.59
CA PHE A 62 -7.90 15.69 -1.40
C PHE A 62 -8.26 14.20 -1.45
N ASP A 63 -9.39 13.81 -0.83
CA ASP A 63 -9.88 12.43 -0.85
C ASP A 63 -10.30 11.98 -2.25
N LEU A 64 -10.98 12.84 -3.02
CA LEU A 64 -11.30 12.58 -4.43
C LEU A 64 -10.05 12.42 -5.29
N ARG A 65 -9.05 13.29 -5.14
CA ARG A 65 -7.78 13.18 -5.90
C ARG A 65 -6.99 11.93 -5.52
N SER A 66 -6.90 11.61 -4.22
CA SER A 66 -6.20 10.40 -3.74
C SER A 66 -6.94 9.11 -4.12
N GLY A 67 -8.28 9.13 -4.14
CA GLY A 67 -9.11 8.08 -4.70
C GLY A 67 -8.84 7.88 -6.19
N GLY A 68 -8.88 8.97 -6.97
CA GLY A 68 -8.57 8.95 -8.40
C GLY A 68 -7.16 8.43 -8.72
N ALA A 69 -6.15 8.77 -7.91
CA ALA A 69 -4.79 8.24 -8.05
C ALA A 69 -4.72 6.73 -7.76
N THR A 70 -5.44 6.25 -6.76
CA THR A 70 -5.53 4.81 -6.42
C THR A 70 -6.22 4.04 -7.54
N ASP A 71 -7.33 4.57 -8.06
CA ASP A 71 -8.08 3.96 -9.16
C ASP A 71 -7.25 3.93 -10.45
N ALA A 72 -6.48 4.99 -10.74
CA ALA A 72 -5.56 5.03 -11.86
C ALA A 72 -4.46 3.95 -11.75
N GLN A 73 -3.90 3.76 -10.55
CA GLN A 73 -2.91 2.69 -10.30
C GLN A 73 -3.52 1.30 -10.44
N LEU A 74 -4.73 1.07 -9.92
CA LEU A 74 -5.46 -0.19 -10.09
C LEU A 74 -5.68 -0.51 -11.56
N LEU A 75 -6.20 0.47 -12.33
CA LEU A 75 -6.44 0.32 -13.76
C LEU A 75 -5.15 0.02 -14.53
N SER A 76 -4.04 0.65 -14.17
CA SER A 76 -2.73 0.37 -14.78
C SER A 76 -2.26 -1.07 -14.52
N ILE A 77 -2.40 -1.56 -13.29
CA ILE A 77 -2.04 -2.94 -12.94
C ILE A 77 -2.92 -3.95 -13.70
N LEU A 78 -4.23 -3.70 -13.78
CA LEU A 78 -5.18 -4.56 -14.47
C LEU A 78 -4.96 -4.58 -15.99
N ARG A 79 -4.75 -3.41 -16.62
CA ARG A 79 -4.40 -3.33 -18.05
C ARG A 79 -3.13 -4.11 -18.35
N GLY A 80 -2.09 -3.91 -17.55
CA GLY A 80 -0.85 -4.67 -17.71
C GLY A 80 -1.04 -6.18 -17.57
N ALA A 81 -1.94 -6.65 -16.72
CA ALA A 81 -2.26 -8.08 -16.61
C ALA A 81 -3.00 -8.61 -17.86
N VAL A 82 -3.89 -7.82 -18.46
CA VAL A 82 -4.55 -8.16 -19.73
C VAL A 82 -3.54 -8.21 -20.88
N ASP A 83 -2.66 -7.22 -20.98
CA ASP A 83 -1.61 -7.16 -22.01
C ASP A 83 -0.65 -8.36 -21.88
N ASP A 84 -0.23 -8.68 -20.65
CA ASP A 84 0.63 -9.82 -20.34
C ASP A 84 -0.02 -11.16 -20.77
N HIS A 85 -1.34 -11.29 -20.58
CA HIS A 85 -2.12 -12.46 -20.98
C HIS A 85 -2.25 -12.56 -22.52
N ALA A 86 -2.60 -11.45 -23.18
CA ALA A 86 -2.74 -11.40 -24.64
C ALA A 86 -1.41 -11.72 -25.33
N ALA A 87 -0.29 -11.19 -24.84
CA ALA A 87 1.05 -11.49 -25.35
C ALA A 87 1.41 -12.97 -25.21
N ALA A 88 1.13 -13.59 -24.07
CA ALA A 88 1.38 -15.01 -23.85
C ALA A 88 0.50 -15.90 -24.73
N ARG A 89 -0.78 -15.54 -24.90
CA ARG A 89 -1.70 -16.21 -25.82
C ARG A 89 -1.18 -16.18 -27.26
N HIS A 90 -0.76 -15.01 -27.73
CA HIS A 90 -0.21 -14.85 -29.08
C HIS A 90 1.07 -15.68 -29.27
N GLN A 91 2.04 -15.59 -28.35
CA GLN A 91 3.29 -16.33 -28.46
C GLN A 91 3.08 -17.86 -28.44
N THR A 92 2.23 -18.35 -27.53
CA THR A 92 1.92 -19.79 -27.47
C THR A 92 1.20 -20.28 -28.71
N ARG A 93 0.36 -19.44 -29.34
CA ARG A 93 -0.29 -19.74 -30.62
C ARG A 93 0.71 -19.85 -31.76
N VAL A 94 1.63 -18.89 -31.88
CA VAL A 94 2.68 -18.90 -32.92
C VAL A 94 3.52 -20.17 -32.84
N ILE A 95 3.92 -20.60 -31.63
CA ILE A 95 4.71 -21.82 -31.44
C ILE A 95 3.91 -23.08 -31.81
N LEU A 96 2.63 -23.14 -31.43
CA LEU A 96 1.74 -24.25 -31.77
C LEU A 96 1.51 -24.36 -33.28
N ASP A 97 1.23 -23.24 -33.95
CA ASP A 97 1.02 -23.22 -35.40
C ASP A 97 2.30 -23.59 -36.15
N ALA A 98 3.47 -23.13 -35.68
CA ALA A 98 4.77 -23.56 -36.21
C ALA A 98 5.01 -25.07 -36.06
N ALA A 99 4.55 -25.69 -34.97
CA ALA A 99 4.64 -27.15 -34.79
C ALA A 99 3.69 -27.90 -35.73
N ARG A 100 2.47 -27.37 -35.96
CA ARG A 100 1.48 -27.97 -36.87
C ARG A 100 1.89 -27.87 -38.34
N ALA A 101 2.59 -26.80 -38.72
CA ALA A 101 3.09 -26.58 -40.07
C ALA A 101 4.40 -27.34 -40.37
N ASP A 102 5.07 -27.89 -39.37
CA ASP A 102 6.36 -28.57 -39.51
C ASP A 102 6.19 -29.94 -40.21
N SER A 103 6.24 -29.91 -41.55
CA SER A 103 6.02 -31.09 -42.40
C SER A 103 7.26 -31.99 -42.56
N ALA A 104 8.35 -31.69 -41.86
CA ALA A 104 9.58 -32.51 -41.78
C ALA A 104 10.10 -33.06 -43.12
N PRO A 105 10.61 -32.23 -44.05
CA PRO A 105 11.22 -32.75 -45.26
C PRO A 105 12.43 -33.64 -44.92
N ALA A 106 12.48 -34.84 -45.52
CA ALA A 106 13.53 -35.85 -45.33
C ALA A 106 13.64 -36.49 -43.92
N ALA A 107 12.52 -36.63 -43.19
CA ALA A 107 12.43 -37.34 -41.91
C ALA A 107 12.92 -38.80 -41.93
N ASP A 108 13.06 -39.39 -43.11
CA ASP A 108 13.56 -40.76 -43.30
C ASP A 108 15.09 -40.85 -43.31
N THR A 109 15.79 -39.69 -43.28
CA THR A 109 17.26 -39.65 -43.17
C THR A 109 17.70 -39.41 -41.73
N PRO A 110 18.85 -39.97 -41.29
CA PRO A 110 19.39 -39.70 -39.95
C PRO A 110 19.62 -38.21 -39.67
N MET A 111 19.95 -37.41 -40.70
CA MET A 111 20.09 -35.96 -40.57
C MET A 111 18.74 -35.26 -40.41
N GLY A 112 17.72 -35.65 -41.18
CA GLY A 112 16.36 -35.11 -41.05
C GLY A 112 15.72 -35.43 -39.70
N GLN A 113 15.93 -36.64 -39.15
CA GLN A 113 15.47 -37.00 -37.81
C GLN A 113 16.12 -36.15 -36.71
N ARG A 114 17.44 -35.88 -36.83
CA ARG A 114 18.16 -35.02 -35.89
C ARG A 114 17.66 -33.59 -35.94
N GLU A 115 17.44 -33.06 -37.13
CA GLU A 115 16.96 -31.67 -37.31
C GLU A 115 15.53 -31.51 -36.83
N LEU A 116 14.65 -32.46 -37.14
CA LEU A 116 13.30 -32.53 -36.59
C LEU A 116 13.34 -32.48 -35.06
N MET A 117 14.10 -33.39 -34.42
CA MET A 117 14.23 -33.43 -32.96
C MET A 117 14.73 -32.09 -32.38
N ARG A 118 15.73 -31.46 -33.02
CA ARG A 118 16.23 -30.14 -32.60
C ARG A 118 15.13 -29.06 -32.62
N ARG A 119 14.33 -29.00 -33.69
CA ARG A 119 13.22 -28.05 -33.81
C ARG A 119 12.14 -28.31 -32.76
N ARG A 120 11.79 -29.58 -32.51
CA ARG A 120 10.86 -29.98 -31.45
C ARG A 120 11.32 -29.49 -30.08
N ILE A 121 12.58 -29.77 -29.73
CA ILE A 121 13.17 -29.34 -28.45
C ILE A 121 13.18 -27.81 -28.35
N ALA A 122 13.49 -27.10 -29.43
CA ALA A 122 13.49 -25.65 -29.46
C ALA A 122 12.10 -25.06 -29.17
N ARG A 123 11.04 -25.60 -29.80
CA ARG A 123 9.66 -25.17 -29.58
C ARG A 123 9.17 -25.47 -28.18
N LEU A 124 9.42 -26.67 -27.65
CA LEU A 124 9.06 -27.04 -26.27
C LEU A 124 9.74 -26.10 -25.25
N ARG A 125 11.03 -25.80 -25.44
CA ARG A 125 11.75 -24.83 -24.60
C ARG A 125 11.18 -23.42 -24.73
N ALA A 126 10.84 -22.98 -25.94
CA ALA A 126 10.22 -21.67 -26.16
C ALA A 126 8.87 -21.58 -25.46
N GLN A 127 8.01 -22.59 -25.60
CA GLN A 127 6.69 -22.64 -24.96
C GLN A 127 6.82 -22.62 -23.42
N SER A 128 7.73 -23.43 -22.88
CA SER A 128 8.01 -23.47 -21.43
C SER A 128 8.46 -22.11 -20.89
N ARG A 129 9.33 -21.40 -21.61
CA ARG A 129 9.76 -20.04 -21.24
C ARG A 129 8.59 -19.04 -21.27
N THR A 130 7.74 -19.08 -22.29
CA THR A 130 6.57 -18.20 -22.39
C THR A 130 5.61 -18.43 -21.22
N VAL A 131 5.26 -19.68 -20.91
CA VAL A 131 4.36 -20.02 -19.80
C VAL A 131 4.96 -19.61 -18.45
N SER A 132 6.23 -19.94 -18.21
CA SER A 132 6.92 -19.61 -16.96
C SER A 132 7.06 -18.09 -16.77
N GLY A 133 7.36 -17.36 -17.85
CA GLY A 133 7.42 -15.90 -17.85
C GLY A 133 6.06 -15.26 -17.57
N ALA A 134 4.99 -15.79 -18.18
CA ALA A 134 3.62 -15.32 -17.92
C ALA A 134 3.22 -15.53 -16.46
N ARG A 135 3.54 -16.69 -15.87
CA ARG A 135 3.31 -16.96 -14.43
C ARG A 135 4.06 -15.97 -13.55
N ALA A 136 5.34 -15.69 -13.84
CA ALA A 136 6.12 -14.72 -13.07
C ALA A 136 5.55 -13.30 -13.15
N ARG A 137 5.07 -12.87 -14.33
CA ARG A 137 4.37 -11.58 -14.49
C ARG A 137 3.06 -11.54 -13.70
N ALA A 138 2.24 -12.58 -13.78
CA ALA A 138 0.98 -12.67 -13.02
C ALA A 138 1.19 -12.57 -11.51
N LEU A 139 2.20 -13.25 -10.96
CA LEU A 139 2.55 -13.15 -9.54
C LEU A 139 2.99 -11.74 -9.14
N ARG A 140 3.78 -11.05 -9.99
CA ARG A 140 4.14 -9.64 -9.75
C ARG A 140 2.92 -8.72 -9.72
N ARG A 141 1.96 -8.90 -10.65
CA ARG A 141 0.70 -8.13 -10.65
C ARG A 141 -0.11 -8.38 -9.37
N LEU A 142 -0.19 -9.63 -8.91
CA LEU A 142 -0.86 -9.98 -7.65
C LEU A 142 -0.21 -9.28 -6.45
N LEU A 143 1.12 -9.22 -6.40
CA LEU A 143 1.84 -8.50 -5.34
C LEU A 143 1.53 -7.00 -5.38
N LEU A 144 1.49 -6.39 -6.56
CA LEU A 144 1.11 -4.97 -6.71
C LEU A 144 -0.33 -4.72 -6.26
N LEU A 145 -1.28 -5.60 -6.60
CA LEU A 145 -2.67 -5.49 -6.14
C LEU A 145 -2.78 -5.61 -4.62
N ARG A 146 -2.03 -6.53 -4.00
CA ARG A 146 -1.98 -6.69 -2.54
C ARG A 146 -1.38 -5.46 -1.86
N ALA A 147 -0.30 -4.91 -2.40
CA ALA A 147 0.32 -3.69 -1.90
C ALA A 147 -0.64 -2.49 -2.00
N LEU A 148 -1.34 -2.34 -3.12
CA LEU A 148 -2.33 -1.29 -3.32
C LEU A 148 -3.52 -1.42 -2.36
N ALA A 149 -4.04 -2.64 -2.17
CA ALA A 149 -5.10 -2.92 -1.21
C ALA A 149 -4.66 -2.64 0.24
N TYR A 150 -3.42 -2.97 0.57
CA TYR A 150 -2.81 -2.65 1.86
C TYR A 150 -2.71 -1.13 2.07
N GLN A 151 -2.17 -0.39 1.09
CA GLN A 151 -2.11 1.09 1.13
C GLN A 151 -3.49 1.73 1.30
N ARG A 152 -4.51 1.23 0.58
CA ARG A 152 -5.90 1.71 0.73
C ARG A 152 -6.45 1.44 2.14
N ARG A 153 -6.25 0.24 2.70
CA ARG A 153 -6.66 -0.08 4.08
C ARG A 153 -5.93 0.79 5.11
N ARG A 154 -4.66 1.08 4.85
CA ARG A 154 -3.82 1.96 5.68
C ARG A 154 -4.31 3.42 5.66
N GLY A 155 -4.76 3.91 4.51
CA GLY A 155 -5.33 5.26 4.37
C GLY A 155 -6.77 5.42 4.87
N ALA A 156 -7.57 4.35 4.88
CA ALA A 156 -9.00 4.41 5.19
C ALA A 156 -9.34 4.65 6.68
N GLY A 157 -8.48 4.24 7.62
CA GLY A 157 -8.76 4.36 9.07
C GLY A 157 -8.62 5.77 9.66
N ALA A 158 -8.22 6.76 8.85
CA ALA A 158 -7.74 8.07 9.33
C ALA A 158 -8.22 9.24 8.46
N ARG A 159 -9.40 9.11 7.84
CA ARG A 159 -10.01 10.08 6.90
C ARG A 159 -11.17 10.90 7.49
N GLY A 160 -11.47 10.74 8.78
CA GLY A 160 -12.46 11.56 9.47
C GLY A 160 -11.84 12.88 9.99
N PRO A 161 -12.66 13.91 10.29
CA PRO A 161 -12.19 15.05 11.07
C PRO A 161 -11.56 14.56 12.37
N LEU A 162 -10.47 15.20 12.81
CA LEU A 162 -9.81 14.87 14.07
C LEU A 162 -10.83 14.92 15.21
N ASN A 163 -11.01 13.80 15.88
CA ASN A 163 -11.83 13.74 17.07
C ASN A 163 -10.95 14.00 18.30
N THR A 164 -11.10 15.17 18.90
CA THR A 164 -10.37 15.60 20.10
C THR A 164 -11.32 15.98 21.25
N THR A 165 -12.57 15.48 21.21
CA THR A 165 -13.60 15.88 22.18
C THR A 165 -13.50 15.12 23.50
N ALA A 166 -13.18 13.82 23.45
CA ALA A 166 -12.97 13.00 24.65
C ALA A 166 -11.52 13.11 25.12
N ALA A 167 -11.29 13.00 26.43
CA ALA A 167 -9.95 12.91 26.99
C ALA A 167 -9.18 11.71 26.40
N GLY A 168 -7.88 11.89 26.22
CA GLY A 168 -7.01 10.83 25.70
C GLY A 168 -6.65 9.78 26.75
N ARG A 169 -5.85 8.77 26.34
CA ARG A 169 -5.40 7.69 27.22
C ARG A 169 -4.32 8.14 28.22
N ALA A 170 -3.48 9.10 27.86
CA ALA A 170 -2.53 9.69 28.81
C ALA A 170 -3.26 10.64 29.77
N ASP A 171 -2.80 10.73 31.02
CA ASP A 171 -3.21 11.80 31.93
C ASP A 171 -2.87 13.16 31.30
N GLU A 172 -3.87 14.02 31.17
CA GLU A 172 -3.72 15.35 30.57
C GLU A 172 -3.20 16.40 31.55
N LYS A 173 -3.09 16.05 32.83
CA LYS A 173 -2.45 16.92 33.83
C LYS A 173 -0.98 17.13 33.47
N GLY A 174 -0.59 18.39 33.34
CA GLY A 174 0.77 18.76 32.95
C GLY A 174 1.08 18.62 31.46
N LEU A 175 0.13 18.18 30.62
CA LEU A 175 0.31 18.24 29.17
C LEU A 175 0.02 19.64 28.62
N GLN A 176 0.77 20.06 27.61
CA GLN A 176 0.49 21.28 26.85
C GLN A 176 -0.63 21.07 25.82
N HIS A 177 -1.15 22.17 25.28
CA HIS A 177 -2.31 22.23 24.39
C HIS A 177 -2.20 21.27 23.20
N TYR A 178 -1.14 21.35 22.40
CA TYR A 178 -0.98 20.46 21.24
C TYR A 178 -0.74 19.01 21.67
N THR A 179 -0.04 18.78 22.79
CA THR A 179 0.15 17.44 23.37
C THR A 179 -1.18 16.80 23.79
N LYS A 180 -2.11 17.58 24.38
CA LYS A 180 -3.48 17.12 24.67
C LYS A 180 -4.23 16.78 23.37
N LEU A 181 -4.15 17.62 22.34
CA LEU A 181 -4.80 17.34 21.04
C LEU A 181 -4.27 16.04 20.42
N MET A 182 -2.95 15.80 20.45
CA MET A 182 -2.36 14.54 20.00
C MET A 182 -2.87 13.35 20.81
N ASN A 183 -2.84 13.43 22.14
CA ASN A 183 -3.30 12.37 23.05
C ASN A 183 -4.73 11.96 22.70
N ARG A 184 -5.64 12.92 22.58
CA ARG A 184 -7.06 12.69 22.25
C ARG A 184 -7.25 12.13 20.84
N ALA A 185 -6.59 12.72 19.85
CA ALA A 185 -6.71 12.31 18.45
C ALA A 185 -6.20 10.88 18.21
N VAL A 186 -5.05 10.52 18.78
CA VAL A 186 -4.50 9.16 18.70
C VAL A 186 -5.42 8.17 19.41
N SER A 187 -5.89 8.52 20.62
CA SER A 187 -6.79 7.66 21.40
C SER A 187 -8.10 7.36 20.68
N ALA A 188 -8.66 8.37 19.98
CA ALA A 188 -9.89 8.22 19.21
C ALA A 188 -9.68 7.44 17.90
N ALA A 189 -8.57 7.68 17.19
CA ALA A 189 -8.29 7.03 15.90
C ALA A 189 -7.79 5.59 16.05
N PHE A 190 -7.15 5.26 17.18
CA PHE A 190 -6.50 3.97 17.42
C PHE A 190 -6.95 3.38 18.77
N PRO A 191 -8.21 2.94 18.91
CA PRO A 191 -8.75 2.42 20.17
C PRO A 191 -8.02 1.18 20.71
N GLN A 192 -7.25 0.48 19.87
CA GLN A 192 -6.37 -0.62 20.27
C GLN A 192 -5.13 -0.19 21.06
N ILE A 193 -4.78 1.11 21.04
CA ILE A 193 -3.76 1.68 21.93
C ILE A 193 -4.41 1.87 23.30
N ARG A 194 -3.90 1.11 24.27
CA ARG A 194 -4.46 1.07 25.64
C ARG A 194 -3.68 1.94 26.62
N GLU A 195 -2.42 2.22 26.31
CA GLU A 195 -1.50 2.92 27.20
C GLU A 195 -0.77 4.01 26.42
N ILE A 196 -0.77 5.21 26.97
CA ILE A 196 0.03 6.33 26.46
C ILE A 196 0.67 7.00 27.68
N GLY A 197 2.00 7.03 27.71
CA GLY A 197 2.76 7.81 28.69
C GLY A 197 2.73 9.30 28.36
N GLY A 198 2.71 10.16 29.36
CA GLY A 198 2.61 11.62 29.19
C GLY A 198 3.58 12.38 30.09
N TRP A 199 3.08 13.44 30.73
CA TRP A 199 3.84 14.27 31.65
C TRP A 199 4.38 13.45 32.83
N ARG A 200 5.66 13.63 33.13
CA ARG A 200 6.39 13.03 34.26
C ARG A 200 7.76 13.68 34.41
N GLU A 201 8.40 13.49 35.56
CA GLU A 201 9.83 13.78 35.69
C GLU A 201 10.64 12.86 34.78
N ASP A 202 11.62 13.43 34.08
CA ASP A 202 12.49 12.74 33.13
C ASP A 202 13.82 13.50 33.02
N ARG A 203 14.86 12.83 32.53
CA ARG A 203 16.18 13.41 32.28
C ARG A 203 16.15 14.44 31.15
N LEU A 204 15.29 14.22 30.15
CA LEU A 204 15.08 15.16 29.04
C LEU A 204 13.84 16.00 29.31
N HIS A 205 13.87 17.26 28.88
CA HIS A 205 12.84 18.24 29.24
C HIS A 205 11.45 17.99 28.62
N TRP A 206 11.34 17.17 27.55
CA TRP A 206 10.08 17.03 26.82
C TRP A 206 8.90 16.48 27.64
N HIS A 207 9.13 15.46 28.47
CA HIS A 207 8.09 14.96 29.38
C HIS A 207 7.81 15.91 30.55
N PRO A 208 8.82 16.45 31.27
CA PRO A 208 8.66 17.47 32.31
C PRO A 208 7.91 18.72 31.85
N ASP A 209 8.14 19.16 30.62
CA ASP A 209 7.52 20.36 30.04
C ASP A 209 6.12 20.09 29.44
N GLY A 210 5.64 18.85 29.49
CA GLY A 210 4.32 18.49 28.96
C GLY A 210 4.24 18.42 27.44
N LEU A 211 5.38 18.26 26.76
CA LEU A 211 5.51 18.31 25.31
C LEU A 211 5.45 16.93 24.65
N ALA A 212 5.74 15.87 25.39
CA ALA A 212 5.89 14.52 24.85
C ALA A 212 4.78 13.54 25.26
N LEU A 213 4.55 12.56 24.38
CA LEU A 213 3.77 11.35 24.64
C LEU A 213 4.57 10.12 24.21
N ASP A 214 4.44 9.03 24.97
CA ASP A 214 4.91 7.70 24.59
C ASP A 214 3.72 6.81 24.25
N ILE A 215 3.48 6.59 22.96
CA ILE A 215 2.34 5.81 22.48
C ILE A 215 2.74 4.34 22.43
N MET A 216 2.29 3.53 23.39
CA MET A 216 2.72 2.13 23.53
C MET A 216 2.08 1.25 22.45
N ILE A 217 2.92 0.52 21.70
CA ILE A 217 2.47 -0.32 20.60
C ILE A 217 2.29 -1.78 21.07
N PRO A 218 1.07 -2.33 21.05
CA PRO A 218 0.87 -3.73 21.43
C PRO A 218 1.50 -4.67 20.41
N ASN A 219 2.14 -5.75 20.90
CA ASN A 219 2.81 -6.76 20.07
C ASN A 219 3.79 -6.14 19.06
N TYR A 220 4.56 -5.13 19.49
CA TYR A 220 5.39 -4.28 18.64
C TYR A 220 6.47 -5.02 17.82
N ASP A 221 6.86 -6.20 18.28
CA ASP A 221 7.82 -7.09 17.65
C ASP A 221 7.23 -7.81 16.43
N THR A 222 5.90 -7.98 16.40
CA THR A 222 5.16 -8.65 15.31
C THR A 222 4.96 -7.75 14.08
N PRO A 223 4.73 -8.33 12.88
CA PRO A 223 4.33 -7.55 11.70
C PRO A 223 3.09 -6.67 11.93
N ALA A 224 2.10 -7.15 12.69
CA ALA A 224 0.87 -6.42 12.97
C ALA A 224 1.10 -5.20 13.88
N GLY A 225 1.94 -5.34 14.91
CA GLY A 225 2.32 -4.23 15.79
C GLY A 225 3.15 -3.18 15.05
N ARG A 226 4.13 -3.61 14.24
CA ARG A 226 4.90 -2.71 13.37
C ARG A 226 4.00 -1.92 12.43
N ASP A 227 3.04 -2.60 11.81
CA ASP A 227 2.06 -1.98 10.91
C ASP A 227 1.14 -1.00 11.64
N LEU A 228 0.75 -1.29 12.88
CA LEU A 228 0.00 -0.37 13.73
C LEU A 228 0.81 0.89 14.04
N GLY A 229 2.04 0.75 14.55
CA GLY A 229 2.89 1.90 14.84
C GLY A 229 3.15 2.75 13.59
N ASN A 230 3.44 2.10 12.47
CA ASN A 230 3.63 2.77 11.19
C ASN A 230 2.37 3.57 10.73
N ARG A 231 1.15 3.08 11.01
CA ARG A 231 -0.10 3.84 10.74
C ARG A 231 -0.25 5.06 11.64
N ILE A 232 0.17 4.97 12.89
CA ILE A 232 0.10 6.09 13.85
C ILE A 232 1.10 7.19 13.45
N VAL A 233 2.32 6.81 13.07
CA VAL A 233 3.33 7.75 12.53
C VAL A 233 2.77 8.51 11.32
N GLU A 234 2.16 7.82 10.36
CA GLU A 234 1.55 8.47 9.19
C GLU A 234 0.37 9.38 9.56
N PHE A 235 -0.44 8.97 10.51
CA PHE A 235 -1.55 9.79 11.02
C PHE A 235 -1.02 11.09 11.63
N LEU A 236 0.03 11.02 12.45
CA LEU A 236 0.67 12.18 13.06
C LEU A 236 1.28 13.11 11.99
N ILE A 237 2.02 12.58 11.00
CA ILE A 237 2.59 13.38 9.90
C ILE A 237 1.50 14.05 9.05
N ARG A 238 0.43 13.32 8.74
CA ARG A 238 -0.68 13.84 7.93
C ARG A 238 -1.40 14.99 8.63
N ASN A 239 -1.55 14.89 9.96
CA ASN A 239 -2.25 15.85 10.78
C ASN A 239 -1.31 16.82 11.53
N ARG A 240 -0.04 16.92 11.09
CA ARG A 240 1.03 17.65 11.78
C ARG A 240 0.70 19.10 12.14
N GLY A 241 -0.02 19.82 11.28
CA GLY A 241 -0.41 21.21 11.54
C GLY A 241 -1.43 21.31 12.67
N PRO A 242 -2.63 20.73 12.50
CA PRO A 242 -3.65 20.73 13.55
C PRO A 242 -3.23 20.08 14.88
N LEU A 243 -2.32 19.11 14.84
CA LEU A 243 -1.82 18.44 16.04
C LEU A 243 -0.56 19.09 16.62
N GLY A 244 0.03 20.10 15.96
CA GLY A 244 1.27 20.74 16.43
C GLY A 244 2.44 19.77 16.56
N LEU A 245 2.64 18.88 15.59
CA LEU A 245 3.76 17.94 15.56
C LEU A 245 5.08 18.67 15.34
N ASP A 246 6.04 18.44 16.24
CA ASP A 246 7.42 18.88 16.10
C ASP A 246 8.28 17.75 15.47
N HIS A 247 8.46 16.66 16.22
CA HIS A 247 9.13 15.45 15.76
C HIS A 247 8.63 14.21 16.50
N MET A 248 9.07 13.04 16.06
CA MET A 248 8.83 11.78 16.76
C MET A 248 9.99 10.80 16.57
N MET A 249 10.04 9.76 17.40
CA MET A 249 10.95 8.64 17.27
C MET A 249 10.15 7.34 17.17
N TRP A 250 10.49 6.51 16.19
CA TRP A 250 9.88 5.19 15.99
C TRP A 250 10.86 4.25 15.30
N ARG A 251 11.13 3.11 15.93
CA ARG A 251 12.01 2.03 15.46
C ARG A 251 13.36 2.56 14.99
N GLN A 252 14.07 3.21 15.91
CA GLN A 252 15.41 3.75 15.73
C GLN A 252 15.51 4.82 14.63
N ARG A 253 14.40 5.52 14.35
CA ARG A 253 14.39 6.67 13.45
C ARG A 253 13.85 7.88 14.17
N GLN A 254 14.55 9.00 14.02
CA GLN A 254 13.98 10.31 14.29
C GLN A 254 13.28 10.78 13.02
N ILE A 255 12.03 11.20 13.15
CA ILE A 255 11.14 11.58 12.06
C ILE A 255 10.63 12.99 12.33
N ASN A 256 10.94 13.92 11.44
CA ASN A 256 10.50 15.30 11.54
C ASN A 256 9.03 15.44 11.11
N ALA A 257 8.36 16.53 11.49
CA ALA A 257 6.97 16.78 11.10
C ALA A 257 6.73 16.70 9.58
N ASN A 258 7.69 17.11 8.75
CA ASN A 258 7.59 17.03 7.29
C ASN A 258 7.80 15.62 6.71
N GLY A 259 8.06 14.63 7.56
CA GLY A 259 8.26 13.22 7.20
C GLY A 259 9.69 12.86 6.82
N THR A 260 10.65 13.80 6.79
CA THR A 260 12.06 13.42 6.64
C THR A 260 12.52 12.64 7.87
N SER A 261 13.39 11.66 7.68
CA SER A 261 13.85 10.80 8.77
C SER A 261 15.35 10.53 8.70
N SER A 262 15.98 10.43 9.87
CA SER A 262 17.37 10.00 10.05
C SER A 262 17.43 8.75 10.94
N LEU A 263 18.45 7.93 10.74
CA LEU A 263 18.72 6.77 11.58
C LEU A 263 19.35 7.24 12.90
N MET A 264 18.86 6.70 14.02
CA MET A 264 19.45 6.91 15.34
C MET A 264 20.57 5.87 15.58
N GLY A 265 21.56 6.24 16.40
CA GLY A 265 22.49 5.24 16.94
C GLY A 265 21.74 4.21 17.78
N ASP A 266 22.24 2.97 17.79
CA ASP A 266 21.74 1.92 18.68
C ASP A 266 22.09 2.28 20.14
N ARG A 267 21.08 2.24 21.02
CA ARG A 267 21.18 2.60 22.43
C ARG A 267 21.12 1.39 23.37
N GLY A 268 20.98 0.17 22.86
CA GLY A 268 21.14 -1.07 23.63
C GLY A 268 19.86 -1.77 24.07
N SER A 269 18.68 -1.18 23.88
CA SER A 269 17.40 -1.82 24.18
C SER A 269 16.28 -1.40 23.22
N ASP A 270 15.23 -2.21 23.12
CA ASP A 270 14.07 -1.90 22.29
C ASP A 270 13.40 -0.59 22.72
N THR A 271 13.26 -0.35 24.03
CA THR A 271 12.69 0.89 24.56
C THR A 271 13.55 2.10 24.22
N GLU A 272 14.86 2.07 24.47
CA GLU A 272 15.73 3.23 24.16
C GLU A 272 15.83 3.48 22.65
N ASN A 273 15.68 2.44 21.84
CA ASN A 273 15.61 2.52 20.40
C ASN A 273 14.19 2.72 19.85
N HIS A 274 13.18 2.93 20.71
CA HIS A 274 11.80 3.24 20.33
C HIS A 274 11.14 2.15 19.45
N PHE A 275 11.44 0.88 19.70
CA PHE A 275 10.84 -0.24 18.99
C PHE A 275 9.46 -0.63 19.51
N ASP A 276 9.20 -0.36 20.79
CA ASP A 276 7.98 -0.73 21.53
C ASP A 276 6.97 0.41 21.69
N HIS A 277 7.40 1.66 21.50
CA HIS A 277 6.55 2.85 21.57
C HIS A 277 6.95 3.91 20.54
N ILE A 278 6.00 4.76 20.18
CA ILE A 278 6.26 6.00 19.43
C ILE A 278 6.41 7.12 20.45
N HIS A 279 7.61 7.68 20.57
CA HIS A 279 7.82 8.92 21.32
C HIS A 279 7.52 10.10 20.41
N VAL A 280 6.50 10.90 20.70
CA VAL A 280 6.09 12.05 19.88
C VAL A 280 6.16 13.34 20.69
N VAL A 281 6.72 14.38 20.08
CA VAL A 281 6.90 15.70 20.69
C VAL A 281 6.06 16.72 19.94
N SER A 282 5.35 17.56 20.69
CA SER A 282 4.59 18.69 20.16
C SER A 282 5.38 20.00 20.22
N ILE A 283 4.94 20.98 19.44
CA ILE A 283 5.44 22.37 19.50
C ILE A 283 4.95 23.13 20.75
N GLY A 284 4.20 22.49 21.66
CA GLY A 284 3.71 23.07 22.91
C GLY A 284 2.35 23.76 22.79
N GLY A 285 2.28 25.05 23.09
CA GLY A 285 1.04 25.85 23.03
C GLY A 285 0.44 26.25 24.38
N GLY A 286 1.15 26.01 25.49
CA GLY A 286 0.69 26.39 26.83
C GLY A 286 -0.31 25.39 27.43
N TYR A 287 -0.82 25.66 28.64
CA TYR A 287 -1.63 24.72 29.43
C TYR A 287 -3.14 24.87 29.24
#